data_AF-A0A814L5D7-F1
#
_entry.id   AF-A0A814L5D7-F1
#
_cell.length_a   1.000
_cell.length_b   1.000
_cell.length_c   1.000
_cell.angle_alpha   90.00
_cell.angle_beta   90.00
_cell.angle_gamma   90.00
#
_symmetry.space_group_name_H-M   'P 1'
#
loop_
_entity.id
_entity.type
_entity.pdbx_description
1 polymer ?
#
loop_
_entity_poly.entity_id
_entity_poly.type
_entity_poly.pdbx_seq_one_letter_code
_entity_poly.pdbx_strand_id
1 'polypeptide(L)'
;MKRRERKHDHQELFCIGVTMADIYSEPDWNFVYGLASVGDGIGIYSFARLDPSFPDTETAGLCTDTERILVLKRAISVFVHEVIHLFGIAHCIYYLCLMNGAESEEEMDGQPLYLCPICLRKMYAALGKEKKQFNVIKMNTNILDACRRLHFKDESAWYENRLKLLNIEAHH
;
A
#
# COMPACT_ATOMS: atom_id res chain seq x y z
N MET A 1 -26.02 15.40 10.90
CA MET A 1 -24.80 15.33 11.74
C MET A 1 -23.79 16.32 11.16
N LYS A 2 -23.46 17.42 11.87
CA LYS A 2 -22.54 18.45 11.34
C LYS A 2 -21.11 17.93 11.42
N ARG A 3 -20.44 17.74 10.27
CA ARG A 3 -19.01 17.38 10.19
C ARG A 3 -18.24 18.54 10.82
N ARG A 4 -17.54 18.27 11.92
CA ARG A 4 -16.77 19.26 12.67
C ARG A 4 -15.53 19.60 11.83
N GLU A 5 -15.50 20.79 11.24
CA GLU A 5 -14.32 21.26 10.51
C GLU A 5 -13.15 21.40 11.48
N ARG A 6 -12.17 20.49 11.37
CA ARG A 6 -10.90 20.58 12.10
C ARG A 6 -10.01 21.57 11.37
N LYS A 7 -9.64 22.67 12.03
CA LYS A 7 -8.53 23.52 11.59
C LYS A 7 -7.25 22.67 11.60
N HIS A 8 -6.70 22.35 10.44
CA HIS A 8 -5.43 21.66 10.30
C HIS A 8 -4.29 22.66 10.60
N ASP A 9 -3.79 22.65 11.83
CA ASP A 9 -2.61 23.42 12.27
C ASP A 9 -1.42 22.48 12.59
N HIS A 10 -1.40 21.28 12.02
CA HIS A 10 -0.33 20.31 12.27
C HIS A 10 0.72 20.37 11.16
N GLN A 11 2.00 20.37 11.54
CA GLN A 11 3.14 20.15 10.64
C GLN A 11 3.19 18.72 10.06
N GLU A 12 2.27 17.86 10.49
CA GLU A 12 2.20 16.45 10.15
C GLU A 12 1.25 16.25 8.97
N LEU A 13 1.73 15.52 7.95
CA LEU A 13 0.93 15.23 6.76
C LEU A 13 -0.16 14.19 7.06
N PHE A 14 0.17 13.14 7.83
CA PHE A 14 -0.68 12.00 8.16
C PHE A 14 -0.22 11.29 9.46
N CYS A 15 -1.12 10.56 10.13
CA CYS A 15 -0.84 9.67 11.27
C CYS A 15 -1.41 8.26 10.99
N ILE A 16 -0.60 7.21 11.20
CA ILE A 16 -1.03 5.82 11.02
C ILE A 16 -0.71 5.02 12.28
N GLY A 17 -1.74 4.48 12.92
CA GLY A 17 -1.59 3.51 14.00
C GLY A 17 -1.28 2.12 13.44
N VAL A 18 -0.30 1.42 14.02
CA VAL A 18 0.08 0.07 13.62
C VAL A 18 -0.15 -0.88 14.80
N THR A 19 -0.83 -2.01 14.55
CA THR A 19 -1.17 -2.99 15.60
C THR A 19 -0.95 -4.43 15.16
N MET A 20 -0.77 -5.33 16.14
CA MET A 20 -0.81 -6.79 15.97
C MET A 20 -2.17 -7.37 16.40
N ALA A 21 -3.11 -6.53 16.85
CA ALA A 21 -4.46 -6.95 17.21
C ALA A 21 -5.35 -7.03 15.96
N ASP A 22 -6.25 -8.02 15.91
CA ASP A 22 -7.26 -8.10 14.86
C ASP A 22 -8.23 -6.91 14.95
N ILE A 23 -8.64 -6.36 13.80
CA ILE A 23 -9.48 -5.17 13.72
C ILE A 23 -10.70 -5.40 12.82
N TYR A 24 -11.83 -4.84 13.20
CA TYR A 24 -13.11 -4.93 12.50
C TYR A 24 -13.82 -3.57 12.52
N SER A 25 -14.46 -3.22 11.41
CA SER A 25 -15.13 -1.93 11.22
C SER A 25 -16.46 -1.85 11.96
N GLU A 26 -17.19 -2.97 12.00
CA GLU A 26 -18.51 -3.11 12.62
C GLU A 26 -18.66 -4.52 13.21
N PRO A 27 -19.58 -4.74 14.18
CA PRO A 27 -19.76 -6.04 14.84
C PRO A 27 -20.11 -7.19 13.90
N ASP A 28 -20.75 -6.89 12.76
CA ASP A 28 -21.22 -7.86 11.78
C ASP A 28 -20.26 -8.03 10.57
N TRP A 29 -19.11 -7.37 10.58
CA TRP A 29 -18.11 -7.46 9.50
C TRP A 29 -17.02 -8.48 9.84
N ASN A 30 -16.46 -9.15 8.83
CA ASN A 30 -15.45 -10.19 9.01
C ASN A 30 -14.17 -9.65 9.69
N PHE A 31 -13.48 -8.71 9.03
CA PHE A 31 -12.26 -8.03 9.51
C PHE A 31 -11.79 -7.03 8.45
N VAL A 32 -10.82 -6.19 8.80
CA VAL A 32 -10.10 -5.33 7.86
C VAL A 32 -8.61 -5.35 8.15
N TYR A 33 -7.76 -5.34 7.13
CA TYR A 33 -6.31 -5.24 7.32
C TYR A 33 -5.86 -3.81 7.66
N GLY A 34 -6.68 -2.82 7.31
CA GLY A 34 -6.48 -1.43 7.67
C GLY A 34 -7.71 -0.61 7.38
N LEU A 35 -7.77 0.59 7.97
CA LEU A 35 -8.80 1.58 7.70
C LEU A 35 -8.15 2.96 7.68
N ALA A 36 -8.23 3.64 6.55
CA ALA A 36 -7.90 5.05 6.43
C ALA A 36 -9.14 5.93 6.38
N SER A 37 -9.16 7.00 7.17
CA SER A 37 -10.15 8.05 7.00
C SER A 37 -9.74 8.96 5.85
N VAL A 38 -10.43 8.83 4.71
CA VAL A 38 -10.11 9.55 3.48
C VAL A 38 -10.13 11.07 3.71
N GLY A 39 -8.96 11.69 3.62
CA GLY A 39 -8.77 13.14 3.74
C GLY A 39 -8.77 13.70 5.18
N ASP A 40 -8.91 12.86 6.20
CA ASP A 40 -8.92 13.26 7.62
C ASP A 40 -7.56 13.07 8.29
N GLY A 41 -6.57 12.57 7.55
CA GLY A 41 -5.18 12.53 8.00
C GLY A 41 -4.82 11.33 8.88
N ILE A 42 -5.73 10.38 9.09
CA ILE A 42 -5.60 9.32 10.11
C ILE A 42 -5.94 7.96 9.50
N GLY A 43 -5.11 6.96 9.77
CA GLY A 43 -5.40 5.55 9.47
C GLY A 43 -4.96 4.60 10.58
N ILE A 44 -5.45 3.37 10.52
CA ILE A 44 -4.99 2.24 11.34
C ILE A 44 -4.68 1.07 10.42
N TYR A 45 -3.68 0.28 10.80
CA TYR A 45 -3.20 -0.87 10.04
C TYR A 45 -2.87 -2.03 10.99
N SER A 46 -3.32 -3.24 10.66
CA SER A 46 -3.11 -4.45 11.45
C SER A 46 -2.30 -5.50 10.70
N PHE A 47 -1.32 -6.08 11.39
CA PHE A 47 -0.55 -7.24 10.93
C PHE A 47 -1.14 -8.57 11.42
N ALA A 48 -2.21 -8.57 12.23
CA ALA A 48 -2.69 -9.78 12.93
C ALA A 48 -2.97 -10.96 11.99
N ARG A 49 -3.75 -10.70 10.94
CA ARG A 49 -4.16 -11.70 9.93
C ARG A 49 -3.13 -11.92 8.83
N LEU A 50 -1.98 -11.27 8.93
CA LEU A 50 -0.85 -11.54 8.04
C LEU A 50 0.06 -12.62 8.60
N ASP A 51 -0.06 -12.98 9.87
CA ASP A 51 0.62 -14.15 10.40
C ASP A 51 -0.05 -15.42 9.83
N PRO A 52 0.69 -16.31 9.13
CA PRO A 52 0.14 -17.58 8.62
C PRO A 52 -0.38 -18.48 9.74
N SER A 53 0.06 -18.21 10.98
CA SER A 53 -0.33 -18.89 12.21
C SER A 53 -1.64 -18.35 12.78
N PHE A 54 -2.21 -17.27 12.25
CA PHE A 54 -3.42 -16.69 12.80
C PHE A 54 -4.66 -17.54 12.46
N PRO A 55 -5.60 -17.78 13.41
CA PRO A 55 -5.57 -17.38 14.82
C PRO A 55 -4.82 -18.36 15.74
N ASP A 56 -4.50 -19.57 15.25
CA ASP A 56 -3.87 -20.64 16.03
C ASP A 56 -2.34 -20.51 16.14
N THR A 57 -1.91 -19.54 16.97
CA THR A 57 -0.48 -19.29 17.23
C THR A 57 0.23 -20.42 17.97
N GLU A 58 -0.53 -21.34 18.58
CA GLU A 58 0.02 -22.43 19.41
C GLU A 58 0.49 -23.65 18.59
N THR A 59 -0.01 -23.84 17.37
CA THR A 59 0.32 -25.00 16.51
C THR A 59 1.29 -24.68 15.37
N ALA A 60 1.73 -23.43 15.27
CA ALA A 60 2.53 -22.98 14.14
C ALA A 60 3.97 -23.51 14.19
N GLY A 61 4.37 -24.19 13.12
CA GLY A 61 5.76 -24.53 12.86
C GLY A 61 6.62 -23.30 12.53
N LEU A 62 7.90 -23.52 12.28
CA LEU A 62 8.79 -22.45 11.80
C LEU A 62 8.33 -21.96 10.42
N CYS A 63 8.06 -20.66 10.30
CA CYS A 63 7.74 -19.99 9.04
C CYS A 63 8.87 -20.17 8.02
N THR A 64 8.54 -20.67 6.83
CA THR A 64 9.47 -20.80 5.71
C THR A 64 9.87 -19.43 5.17
N ASP A 65 11.01 -19.33 4.47
CA ASP A 65 11.40 -18.07 3.83
C ASP A 65 10.36 -17.59 2.80
N THR A 66 9.70 -18.51 2.10
CA THR A 66 8.63 -18.19 1.13
C THR A 66 7.41 -17.57 1.82
N GLU A 67 6.97 -18.17 2.93
CA GLU A 67 5.87 -17.63 3.73
C GLU A 67 6.24 -16.26 4.30
N ARG A 68 7.45 -16.10 4.86
CA ARG A 68 7.93 -14.80 5.35
C ARG A 68 7.90 -13.73 4.26
N ILE A 69 8.34 -14.05 3.05
CA ILE A 69 8.31 -13.13 1.91
C ILE A 69 6.88 -12.76 1.54
N LEU A 70 5.97 -13.73 1.49
CA LEU A 70 4.55 -13.50 1.19
C LEU A 70 3.90 -12.58 2.23
N VAL A 71 4.11 -12.84 3.52
CA VAL A 71 3.61 -12.04 4.63
C VAL A 71 4.11 -10.61 4.56
N LEU A 72 5.41 -10.42 4.30
CA LEU A 72 6.00 -9.08 4.11
C LEU A 72 5.40 -8.38 2.89
N LYS A 73 5.16 -9.10 1.80
CA LYS A 73 4.55 -8.54 0.59
C LYS A 73 3.13 -8.07 0.86
N ARG A 74 2.29 -8.93 1.44
CA ARG A 74 0.92 -8.57 1.86
C ARG A 74 0.95 -7.34 2.77
N ALA A 75 1.87 -7.33 3.73
CA ALA A 75 1.96 -6.24 4.68
C ALA A 75 2.27 -4.89 4.06
N ILE A 76 3.27 -4.87 3.18
CA ILE A 76 3.69 -3.65 2.52
C ILE A 76 2.61 -3.20 1.53
N SER A 77 2.01 -4.13 0.79
CA SER A 77 0.94 -3.81 -0.16
C SER A 77 -0.23 -3.12 0.54
N VAL A 78 -0.77 -3.71 1.62
CA VAL A 78 -1.90 -3.10 2.33
C VAL A 78 -1.49 -1.80 3.01
N PHE A 79 -0.33 -1.75 3.68
CA PHE A 79 0.11 -0.51 4.31
C PHE A 79 0.22 0.65 3.29
N VAL A 80 0.82 0.39 2.13
CA VAL A 80 0.93 1.40 1.07
C VAL A 80 -0.45 1.74 0.48
N HIS A 81 -1.35 0.77 0.34
CA HIS A 81 -2.74 1.00 -0.07
C HIS A 81 -3.45 2.00 0.85
N GLU A 82 -3.39 1.77 2.17
CA GLU A 82 -3.99 2.66 3.17
C GLU A 82 -3.33 4.04 3.19
N VAL A 83 -1.99 4.10 3.07
CA VAL A 83 -1.28 5.39 2.94
C VAL A 83 -1.78 6.17 1.74
N ILE A 84 -2.03 5.51 0.61
CA ILE A 84 -2.52 6.16 -0.60
C ILE A 84 -3.95 6.69 -0.43
N HIS A 85 -4.81 5.98 0.31
CA HIS A 85 -6.13 6.49 0.70
C HIS A 85 -6.07 7.81 1.44
N LEU A 86 -5.03 8.05 2.25
CA LEU A 86 -4.86 9.31 2.98
C LEU A 86 -4.65 10.51 2.04
N PHE A 87 -4.15 10.29 0.82
CA PHE A 87 -4.06 11.31 -0.23
C PHE A 87 -5.39 11.54 -0.98
N GLY A 88 -6.50 10.96 -0.53
CA GLY A 88 -7.82 11.12 -1.16
C GLY A 88 -8.04 10.22 -2.38
N ILE A 89 -7.22 9.17 -2.55
CA ILE A 89 -7.30 8.28 -3.71
C ILE A 89 -8.13 7.06 -3.35
N ALA A 90 -9.34 6.95 -3.90
CA ALA A 90 -10.21 5.78 -3.74
C ALA A 90 -9.72 4.57 -4.56
N HIS A 91 -10.36 3.41 -4.32
CA HIS A 91 -10.12 2.17 -5.06
C HIS A 91 -10.10 2.39 -6.59
N CYS A 92 -9.19 1.69 -7.26
CA CYS A 92 -9.05 1.69 -8.71
C CYS A 92 -9.88 0.56 -9.31
N ILE A 93 -10.66 0.89 -10.34
CA ILE A 93 -11.45 -0.08 -11.12
C ILE A 93 -11.02 -0.14 -12.59
N TYR A 94 -9.96 0.58 -12.96
CA TYR A 94 -9.60 0.79 -14.37
C TYR A 94 -8.58 -0.23 -14.90
N TYR A 95 -7.64 -0.63 -14.05
CA TYR A 95 -6.52 -1.49 -14.41
C TYR A 95 -6.08 -2.28 -13.17
N LEU A 96 -5.28 -3.32 -13.41
CA LEU A 96 -4.52 -3.98 -12.35
C LEU A 96 -3.61 -2.96 -11.65
N CYS A 97 -3.78 -2.80 -10.34
CA CYS A 97 -3.23 -1.71 -9.56
C CYS A 97 -3.18 -2.09 -8.09
N LEU A 98 -2.16 -1.57 -7.37
CA LEU A 98 -2.10 -1.65 -5.91
C LEU A 98 -3.37 -1.12 -5.21
N MET A 99 -4.11 -0.21 -5.85
CA MET A 99 -5.32 0.39 -5.31
C MET A 99 -6.59 -0.38 -5.69
N ASN A 100 -6.52 -1.59 -6.25
CA ASN A 100 -7.74 -2.38 -6.46
C ASN A 100 -8.32 -2.79 -5.10
N GLY A 101 -9.65 -2.79 -4.97
CA GLY A 101 -10.30 -3.38 -3.80
C GLY A 101 -10.12 -4.90 -3.81
N ALA A 102 -9.99 -5.51 -2.64
CA ALA A 102 -9.96 -6.96 -2.46
C ALA A 102 -10.98 -7.36 -1.39
N GLU A 103 -11.78 -8.37 -1.68
CA GLU A 103 -12.74 -8.97 -0.75
C GLU A 103 -12.21 -10.30 -0.18
N SER A 104 -11.15 -10.88 -0.78
CA SER A 104 -10.49 -12.11 -0.33
C SER A 104 -8.96 -12.00 -0.30
N GLU A 105 -8.31 -12.93 0.40
CA GLU A 105 -6.84 -13.01 0.43
C GLU A 105 -6.24 -13.34 -0.93
N GLU A 106 -6.92 -14.20 -1.71
CA GLU A 106 -6.48 -14.59 -3.05
C GLU A 106 -6.54 -13.40 -4.01
N GLU A 107 -7.58 -12.55 -3.89
CA GLU A 107 -7.67 -11.32 -4.66
C GLU A 107 -6.54 -10.36 -4.28
N MET A 108 -6.28 -10.18 -2.98
CA MET A 108 -5.19 -9.35 -2.48
C MET A 108 -3.81 -9.84 -2.97
N ASP A 109 -3.56 -11.14 -2.96
CA ASP A 109 -2.29 -11.73 -3.41
C ASP A 109 -2.08 -11.61 -4.92
N GLY A 110 -3.17 -11.55 -5.69
CA GLY A 110 -3.16 -11.31 -7.13
C GLY A 110 -2.87 -9.84 -7.50
N GLN A 111 -2.94 -8.91 -6.56
CA GLN A 111 -2.71 -7.49 -6.82
C GLN A 111 -1.21 -7.15 -6.90
N PRO A 112 -0.84 -6.20 -7.78
CA PRO A 112 0.56 -5.81 -7.92
C PRO A 112 0.96 -4.78 -6.87
N LEU A 113 2.27 -4.64 -6.65
CA LEU A 113 2.82 -3.55 -5.83
C LEU A 113 2.84 -2.18 -6.57
N TYR A 114 2.57 -2.15 -7.88
CA TYR A 114 2.65 -0.94 -8.68
C TYR A 114 1.32 -0.19 -8.82
N LEU A 115 1.42 1.12 -9.05
CA LEU A 115 0.29 1.95 -9.43
C LEU A 115 0.09 1.93 -10.94
N CYS A 116 -1.16 1.75 -11.37
CA CYS A 116 -1.54 1.94 -12.77
C CYS A 116 -1.35 3.42 -13.20
N PRO A 117 -1.34 3.72 -14.50
CA PRO A 117 -1.13 5.08 -15.00
C PRO A 117 -2.11 6.12 -14.42
N ILE A 118 -3.36 5.72 -14.17
CA ILE A 118 -4.39 6.61 -13.59
C ILE A 118 -4.05 6.93 -12.13
N CYS A 119 -3.79 5.93 -11.29
CA CYS A 119 -3.45 6.16 -9.89
C CYS A 119 -2.10 6.85 -9.72
N LEU A 120 -1.13 6.57 -10.59
CA LEU A 120 0.14 7.29 -10.63
C LEU A 120 -0.07 8.77 -10.96
N ARG A 121 -0.98 9.09 -11.91
CA ARG A 121 -1.33 10.49 -12.23
C ARG A 121 -2.07 11.19 -11.09
N LYS A 122 -2.94 10.48 -10.35
CA LYS A 122 -3.59 10.97 -9.13
C LYS A 122 -2.55 11.28 -8.05
N MET A 123 -1.60 10.38 -7.81
CA MET A 123 -0.48 10.60 -6.88
C MET A 123 0.37 11.80 -7.29
N TYR A 124 0.69 11.93 -8.57
CA TYR A 124 1.38 13.11 -9.09
C TYR A 124 0.57 14.39 -8.84
N ALA A 125 -0.76 14.36 -8.99
CA ALA A 125 -1.60 15.53 -8.72
C ALA A 125 -1.64 15.89 -7.22
N ALA A 126 -1.58 14.89 -6.33
CA ALA A 126 -1.57 15.09 -4.88
C ALA A 126 -0.21 15.61 -4.37
N LEU A 127 0.91 15.10 -4.89
CA LEU A 127 2.27 15.42 -4.41
C LEU A 127 3.02 16.45 -5.26
N GLY A 128 2.68 16.57 -6.54
CA GLY A 128 3.46 17.29 -7.54
C GLY A 128 3.12 18.77 -7.70
N LYS A 129 1.94 19.22 -7.25
CA LYS A 129 1.44 20.59 -7.51
C LYS A 129 2.24 21.69 -6.84
N GLU A 130 2.75 21.47 -5.63
CA GLU A 130 3.35 22.58 -4.85
C GLU A 130 4.88 22.63 -4.86
N LYS A 131 5.59 21.53 -5.21
CA LYS A 131 7.04 21.48 -4.95
C LYS A 131 7.95 20.91 -6.03
N LYS A 132 7.45 20.53 -7.23
CA LYS A 132 8.28 19.86 -8.29
C LYS A 132 9.11 18.65 -7.78
N GLN A 133 8.77 18.08 -6.62
CA GLN A 133 9.57 17.04 -5.95
C GLN A 133 9.17 15.62 -6.33
N PHE A 134 8.05 15.43 -7.02
CA PHE A 134 7.65 14.10 -7.48
C PHE A 134 8.50 13.67 -8.67
N ASN A 135 9.55 12.91 -8.39
CA ASN A 135 10.42 12.30 -9.39
C ASN A 135 10.05 10.83 -9.56
N VAL A 136 9.38 10.52 -10.68
CA VAL A 136 8.90 9.18 -10.98
C VAL A 136 10.06 8.18 -11.14
N ILE A 137 11.18 8.59 -11.73
CA ILE A 137 12.36 7.71 -11.89
C ILE A 137 12.92 7.36 -10.51
N LYS A 138 13.19 8.37 -9.68
CA LYS A 138 13.69 8.17 -8.30
C LYS A 138 12.74 7.30 -7.47
N MET A 139 11.43 7.50 -7.58
CA MET A 139 10.43 6.68 -6.90
C MET A 139 10.54 5.22 -7.34
N ASN A 140 10.56 4.95 -8.66
CA ASN A 140 10.67 3.57 -9.17
C ASN A 140 12.01 2.92 -8.80
N THR A 141 13.12 3.68 -8.80
CA THR A 141 14.43 3.19 -8.34
C THR A 141 14.41 2.79 -6.87
N ASN A 142 13.87 3.65 -5.99
CA ASN A 142 13.77 3.35 -4.58
C ASN A 142 12.90 2.12 -4.29
N ILE A 143 11.80 1.95 -5.04
CA ILE A 143 10.93 0.77 -4.89
C ILE A 143 11.66 -0.49 -5.38
N LEU A 144 12.36 -0.43 -6.51
CA LEU A 144 13.18 -1.56 -6.99
C LEU A 144 14.22 -2.00 -5.95
N ASP A 145 14.91 -1.06 -5.32
CA ASP A 145 15.90 -1.36 -4.28
C ASP A 145 15.26 -1.99 -3.04
N ALA A 146 14.04 -1.55 -2.66
CA ALA A 146 13.27 -2.18 -1.60
C ALA A 146 12.87 -3.62 -1.98
N CYS A 147 12.30 -3.83 -3.18
CA CYS A 147 11.91 -5.15 -3.66
C CYS A 147 13.10 -6.13 -3.71
N ARG A 148 14.27 -5.68 -4.13
CA ARG A 148 15.50 -6.49 -4.14
C ARG A 148 15.93 -6.91 -2.74
N ARG A 149 15.92 -5.97 -1.78
CA ARG A 149 16.26 -6.26 -0.36
C ARG A 149 15.26 -7.22 0.30
N LEU A 150 14.00 -7.18 -0.11
CA LEU A 150 12.93 -8.01 0.42
C LEU A 150 12.70 -9.31 -0.38
N HIS A 151 13.49 -9.55 -1.42
CA HIS A 151 13.39 -10.71 -2.30
C HIS A 151 12.04 -10.85 -3.05
N PHE A 152 11.39 -9.72 -3.36
CA PHE A 152 10.18 -9.64 -4.19
C PHE A 152 10.57 -9.74 -5.67
N LYS A 153 10.73 -10.97 -6.17
CA LYS A 153 11.33 -11.24 -7.49
C LYS A 153 10.51 -10.68 -8.65
N ASP A 154 9.20 -10.90 -8.64
CA ASP A 154 8.31 -10.48 -9.73
C ASP A 154 8.19 -8.97 -9.80
N GLU A 155 8.06 -8.31 -8.64
CA GLU A 155 8.03 -6.86 -8.50
C GLU A 155 9.36 -6.25 -8.96
N SER A 156 10.49 -6.85 -8.55
CA SER A 156 11.81 -6.39 -8.97
C SER A 156 11.96 -6.42 -10.49
N ALA A 157 11.51 -7.50 -11.14
CA ALA A 157 11.54 -7.62 -12.59
C ALA A 157 10.63 -6.56 -13.26
N TRP A 158 9.44 -6.33 -12.72
CA TRP A 158 8.52 -5.32 -13.24
C TRP A 158 9.11 -3.90 -13.17
N TYR A 159 9.63 -3.50 -12.00
CA TYR A 159 10.21 -2.16 -11.81
C TYR A 159 11.48 -1.94 -12.62
N GLU A 160 12.31 -2.97 -12.79
CA GLU A 160 13.48 -2.90 -13.65
C GLU A 160 13.09 -2.64 -15.11
N ASN A 161 12.09 -3.36 -15.63
CA ASN A 161 11.57 -3.14 -16.98
C ASN A 161 10.94 -1.74 -17.11
N ARG A 162 10.21 -1.28 -16.10
CA ARG A 162 9.64 0.07 -16.10
C ARG A 162 10.70 1.16 -16.17
N LEU A 163 11.80 1.02 -15.41
CA LEU A 163 12.91 1.97 -15.43
C LEU A 163 13.64 1.99 -16.77
N LYS A 164 13.83 0.83 -17.42
CA LYS A 164 14.39 0.76 -18.79
C LYS A 164 13.56 1.61 -19.76
N LEU A 165 12.23 1.49 -19.72
CA LEU A 165 11.32 2.28 -20.56
C LEU A 165 11.38 3.78 -20.26
N LEU A 166 11.36 4.16 -18.98
CA LEU A 166 11.41 5.57 -18.58
C LEU A 166 12.74 6.25 -18.93
N ASN A 167 13.85 5.51 -18.92
CA ASN A 167 15.16 6.05 -19.30
C ASN A 167 15.32 6.19 -20.81
N ILE A 168 14.69 5.34 -21.63
CA ILE A 168 14.66 5.50 -23.09
C ILE A 168 13.94 6.81 -23.47
N GLU A 169 12.82 7.11 -22.82
CA GLU A 169 12.05 8.34 -23.06
C GLU A 169 12.77 9.62 -22.59
N ALA A 170 13.72 9.53 -21.67
CA ALA A 170 14.49 10.69 -21.18
C ALA A 170 15.61 11.15 -22.13
N HIS A 171 15.92 10.37 -23.17
CA HIS A 171 16.98 10.64 -24.15
C HIS A 171 16.45 11.05 -25.54
N HIS A 172 15.14 11.24 -25.67
CA HIS A 172 14.46 11.79 -26.85
C HIS A 172 13.86 13.16 -26.53
#